data_AF-A0A833LFC2-F1
#
_entry.id   AF-A0A833LFC2-F1
#
_cell.length_a   1.000
_cell.length_b   1.000
_cell.length_c   1.000
_cell.angle_alpha   90.00
_cell.angle_beta   90.00
_cell.angle_gamma   90.00
#
_symmetry.space_group_name_H-M   'P 1'
#
loop_
_entity.id
_entity.type
_entity.pdbx_description
1 polymer ?
#
loop_
_entity_poly.entity_id
_entity_poly.type
_entity_poly.pdbx_seq_one_letter_code
_entity_poly.pdbx_strand_id
1 'polypeptide(L)'
;MASATDWEVSRAAQPQPGDYAYDLDRTLSSVVSVKTTVAADAFTADVLGTERSGHGVLIRPDGVVLTIGYLVTEAETIWLGLSDGRLVPGDVLGYDQESGFGLVQALARLDLPALELGDSSAVAIGQDVVTAAAGGRARSIAAQVVARQEFAGYWEYVLDEAIFTAPAHPYWGGTALIGPAGDVLGIGSLRLEQASADDGAGQINMIVPIDLLEPILDDLLTIGRPRRPPRPWLGLYAVDVDDSVVIAGLADNGPAERAGLLASDIVLAVAGAAVDDLAGFFRRVWSLGTAGVRVPLTISREGSVTEITINSADRNTFLKAPRVH
;
A
#
# COMPACT_ATOMS: atom_id res chain seq x y z
N MET A 1 -25.39 -5.37 -11.80
CA MET A 1 -24.09 -4.69 -11.73
C MET A 1 -24.34 -3.26 -11.29
N ALA A 2 -24.22 -2.97 -9.99
CA ALA A 2 -24.34 -1.61 -9.51
C ALA A 2 -23.09 -0.84 -9.96
N SER A 3 -23.24 0.22 -10.74
CA SER A 3 -22.12 1.05 -11.16
C SER A 3 -21.52 1.76 -9.95
N ALA A 4 -20.19 1.77 -9.83
CA ALA A 4 -19.45 2.40 -8.73
C ALA A 4 -19.52 3.95 -8.72
N THR A 5 -20.59 4.57 -9.23
CA THR A 5 -20.54 5.97 -9.69
C THR A 5 -21.23 7.02 -8.82
N ASP A 6 -21.92 6.71 -7.72
CA ASP A 6 -22.68 7.75 -6.99
C ASP A 6 -22.59 7.66 -5.46
N TRP A 7 -21.38 7.85 -4.93
CA TRP A 7 -21.14 7.94 -3.49
C TRP A 7 -20.59 9.33 -3.16
N GLU A 8 -21.21 10.09 -2.29
CA GLU A 8 -20.66 11.37 -1.88
C GLU A 8 -20.30 11.34 -0.39
N VAL A 9 -19.18 11.97 -0.06
CA VAL A 9 -18.85 12.30 1.32
C VAL A 9 -19.91 13.27 1.83
N SER A 10 -20.37 13.08 3.08
CA SER A 10 -21.32 14.03 3.67
C SER A 10 -20.75 15.45 3.64
N ARG A 11 -21.56 16.46 3.31
CA ARG A 11 -21.07 17.85 3.21
C ARG A 11 -20.30 18.34 4.44
N ALA A 12 -20.66 17.88 5.63
CA ALA A 12 -20.00 18.24 6.88
C ALA A 12 -18.56 17.72 6.98
N ALA A 13 -18.23 16.62 6.30
CA ALA A 13 -16.90 16.03 6.26
C ALA A 13 -16.08 16.47 5.03
N GLN A 14 -16.67 17.22 4.09
CA GLN A 14 -15.96 17.69 2.90
C GLN A 14 -15.04 18.87 3.26
N PRO A 15 -13.82 18.94 2.71
CA PRO A 15 -12.94 20.09 2.91
C PRO A 15 -13.55 21.36 2.28
N GLN A 16 -13.51 22.48 3.00
CA GLN A 16 -14.02 23.77 2.50
C GLN A 16 -12.87 24.65 2.01
N PRO A 17 -12.97 25.30 0.84
CA PRO A 17 -11.88 26.12 0.31
C PRO A 17 -11.38 27.23 1.25
N GLY A 18 -12.25 27.76 2.12
CA GLY A 18 -11.88 28.83 3.05
C GLY A 18 -10.97 28.39 4.21
N ASP A 19 -10.81 27.08 4.42
CA ASP A 19 -10.03 26.53 5.54
C ASP A 19 -8.54 26.34 5.18
N TYR A 20 -8.17 26.52 3.91
CA TYR A 20 -6.83 26.21 3.39
C TYR A 20 -6.16 27.43 2.76
N ALA A 21 -4.84 27.53 2.89
CA ALA A 21 -4.04 28.63 2.32
C ALA A 21 -3.77 28.47 0.81
N TYR A 22 -4.09 27.31 0.25
CA TYR A 22 -3.90 26.95 -1.16
C TYR A 22 -5.25 26.85 -1.89
N ASP A 23 -5.19 26.84 -3.23
CA ASP A 23 -6.37 26.60 -4.07
C ASP A 23 -6.79 25.12 -3.96
N LEU A 24 -7.76 24.86 -3.08
CA LEU A 24 -8.25 23.50 -2.80
C LEU A 24 -8.76 22.81 -4.05
N ASP A 25 -9.59 23.46 -4.87
CA ASP A 25 -10.20 22.81 -6.04
C ASP A 25 -9.16 22.46 -7.09
N ARG A 26 -8.22 23.38 -7.32
CA ARG A 26 -7.08 23.12 -8.20
C ARG A 26 -6.22 21.97 -7.69
N THR A 27 -5.96 21.91 -6.39
CA THR A 27 -5.17 20.84 -5.76
C THR A 27 -5.86 19.49 -5.92
N LEU A 28 -7.15 19.40 -5.58
CA LEU A 28 -7.95 18.19 -5.69
C LEU A 28 -8.13 17.70 -7.13
N SER A 29 -8.04 18.60 -8.13
CA SER A 29 -8.09 18.21 -9.55
C SER A 29 -6.92 17.32 -9.97
N SER A 30 -5.81 17.33 -9.23
CA SER A 30 -4.60 16.51 -9.46
C SER A 30 -4.80 15.04 -9.08
N VAL A 31 -5.88 14.71 -8.37
CA VAL A 31 -6.19 13.34 -7.95
C VAL A 31 -7.08 12.69 -9.01
N VAL A 32 -6.58 11.62 -9.62
CA VAL A 32 -7.24 10.86 -10.69
C VAL A 32 -7.73 9.52 -10.18
N SER A 33 -8.76 8.96 -10.81
CA SER A 33 -9.17 7.58 -10.55
C SER A 33 -8.23 6.64 -11.28
N VAL A 34 -7.89 5.52 -10.66
CA VAL A 34 -7.06 4.46 -11.25
C VAL A 34 -7.94 3.22 -11.37
N LYS A 35 -8.05 2.68 -12.57
CA LYS A 35 -8.72 1.39 -12.82
C LYS A 35 -7.78 0.49 -13.56
N THR A 36 -7.63 -0.75 -13.10
CA THR A 36 -6.75 -1.72 -13.72
C THR A 36 -7.45 -3.04 -13.96
N THR A 37 -7.00 -3.74 -14.99
CA THR A 37 -7.36 -5.13 -15.24
C THR A 37 -6.10 -6.00 -15.17
N VAL A 38 -6.21 -7.14 -14.53
CA VAL A 38 -5.14 -8.09 -14.26
C VAL A 38 -5.56 -9.46 -14.80
N ALA A 39 -4.62 -10.18 -15.41
CA ALA A 39 -4.88 -11.52 -15.94
C ALA A 39 -5.34 -12.46 -14.81
N ALA A 40 -6.32 -13.34 -15.10
CA ALA A 40 -6.86 -14.27 -14.11
C ALA A 40 -5.83 -15.28 -13.56
N ASP A 41 -4.77 -15.53 -14.32
CA ASP A 41 -3.65 -16.40 -13.95
C ASP A 41 -2.43 -15.61 -13.43
N ALA A 42 -2.60 -14.32 -13.09
CA ALA A 42 -1.58 -13.54 -12.39
C ALA A 42 -1.46 -14.00 -10.94
N PHE A 43 -0.27 -13.89 -10.35
CA PHE A 43 0.01 -14.42 -9.02
C PHE A 43 -0.83 -13.74 -7.92
N THR A 44 -1.14 -12.46 -8.09
CA THR A 44 -1.95 -11.68 -7.14
C THR A 44 -3.44 -11.70 -7.43
N ALA A 45 -3.90 -12.35 -8.51
CA ALA A 45 -5.30 -12.31 -8.94
C ALA A 45 -6.26 -12.91 -7.91
N ASP A 46 -5.89 -14.03 -7.27
CA ASP A 46 -6.75 -14.70 -6.30
C ASP A 46 -6.95 -13.89 -5.00
N VAL A 47 -5.96 -13.07 -4.64
CA VAL A 47 -5.98 -12.27 -3.41
C VAL A 47 -6.55 -10.87 -3.65
N LEU A 48 -6.17 -10.23 -4.75
CA LEU A 48 -6.51 -8.83 -5.04
C LEU A 48 -7.59 -8.66 -6.12
N GLY A 49 -8.04 -9.75 -6.74
CA GLY A 49 -8.95 -9.73 -7.86
C GLY A 49 -8.28 -9.34 -9.19
N THR A 50 -9.05 -9.51 -10.26
CA THR A 50 -8.69 -9.19 -11.64
C THR A 50 -9.09 -7.80 -12.08
N GLU A 51 -9.98 -7.13 -11.34
CA GLU A 51 -10.35 -5.74 -11.54
C GLU A 51 -10.05 -4.96 -10.28
N ARG A 52 -9.22 -3.92 -10.38
CA ARG A 52 -8.85 -3.10 -9.23
C ARG A 52 -9.19 -1.65 -9.53
N SER A 53 -9.63 -0.94 -8.50
CA SER A 53 -10.06 0.45 -8.62
C SER A 53 -9.66 1.23 -7.38
N GLY A 54 -9.20 2.45 -7.60
CA GLY A 54 -8.82 3.38 -6.54
C GLY A 54 -8.45 4.72 -7.12
N HIS A 55 -7.43 5.34 -6.55
CA HIS A 55 -7.02 6.70 -6.84
C HIS A 55 -5.51 6.79 -7.09
N GLY A 56 -5.08 7.91 -7.64
CA GLY A 56 -3.67 8.24 -7.80
C GLY A 56 -3.50 9.75 -7.88
N VAL A 57 -2.30 10.22 -7.65
CA VAL A 57 -1.96 11.64 -7.56
C VAL A 57 -0.96 11.99 -8.64
N LEU A 58 -1.24 13.00 -9.44
CA LEU A 58 -0.28 13.52 -10.39
C LEU A 58 0.86 14.22 -9.63
N ILE A 59 2.06 13.66 -9.69
CA ILE A 59 3.24 14.18 -8.98
C ILE A 59 4.28 14.81 -9.90
N ARG A 60 4.12 14.67 -11.23
CA ARG A 60 4.99 15.32 -12.21
C ARG A 60 4.23 15.88 -13.41
N PRO A 61 4.62 17.05 -13.96
CA PRO A 61 3.95 17.66 -15.12
C PRO A 61 3.99 16.81 -16.40
N ASP A 62 4.91 15.85 -16.51
CA ASP A 62 5.04 14.93 -17.63
C ASP A 62 4.09 13.72 -17.55
N GLY A 63 3.20 13.67 -16.55
CA GLY A 63 2.13 12.68 -16.48
C GLY A 63 2.39 11.50 -15.55
N VAL A 64 3.38 11.59 -14.66
CA VAL A 64 3.63 10.54 -13.66
C VAL A 64 2.62 10.64 -12.52
N VAL A 65 1.84 9.57 -12.36
CA VAL A 65 0.84 9.40 -11.30
C VAL A 65 1.37 8.41 -10.26
N LEU A 66 1.42 8.86 -9.01
CA LEU A 66 1.71 8.02 -7.84
C LEU A 66 0.42 7.38 -7.33
N THR A 67 0.47 6.10 -7.01
CA THR A 67 -0.66 5.36 -6.43
C THR A 67 -0.17 4.30 -5.45
N ILE A 68 -1.10 3.56 -4.86
CA ILE A 68 -0.78 2.40 -4.04
C ILE A 68 -0.57 1.17 -4.93
N GLY A 69 0.54 0.47 -4.70
CA GLY A 69 1.10 -0.50 -5.63
C GLY A 69 0.24 -1.73 -5.87
N TYR A 70 -0.57 -2.15 -4.90
CA TYR A 70 -1.49 -3.27 -5.09
C TYR A 70 -2.54 -2.99 -6.21
N LEU A 71 -2.82 -1.72 -6.53
CA LEU A 71 -3.71 -1.38 -7.64
C LEU A 71 -3.08 -1.68 -9.00
N VAL A 72 -1.76 -1.64 -9.12
CA VAL A 72 -1.03 -1.68 -10.40
C VAL A 72 -0.14 -2.90 -10.58
N THR A 73 0.16 -3.65 -9.51
CA THR A 73 0.95 -4.89 -9.61
C THR A 73 0.28 -5.88 -10.55
N GLU A 74 1.04 -6.38 -11.53
CA GLU A 74 0.59 -7.30 -12.59
C GLU A 74 -0.56 -6.76 -13.48
N ALA A 75 -0.82 -5.45 -13.49
CA ALA A 75 -1.82 -4.85 -14.35
C ALA A 75 -1.45 -4.99 -15.84
N GLU A 76 -2.40 -5.46 -16.64
CA GLU A 76 -2.30 -5.51 -18.11
C GLU A 76 -2.82 -4.23 -18.76
N THR A 77 -3.86 -3.63 -18.19
CA THR A 77 -4.39 -2.34 -18.66
C THR A 77 -4.61 -1.41 -17.48
N ILE A 78 -4.36 -0.12 -17.70
CA ILE A 78 -4.62 0.94 -16.73
C ILE A 78 -5.36 2.09 -17.41
N TRP A 79 -6.41 2.55 -16.75
CA TRP A 79 -7.16 3.74 -17.12
C TRP A 79 -7.13 4.75 -15.98
N LEU A 80 -6.70 5.96 -16.31
CA LEU A 80 -6.74 7.14 -15.45
C LEU A 80 -7.99 7.94 -15.78
N GLY A 81 -8.92 8.08 -14.83
CA GLY A 81 -10.11 8.90 -15.00
C GLY A 81 -9.95 10.26 -14.31
N LEU A 82 -10.05 11.33 -15.10
CA LEU A 82 -9.84 12.70 -14.66
C LEU A 82 -11.15 13.31 -14.13
N SER A 83 -11.05 14.41 -13.38
CA SER A 83 -12.21 15.13 -12.84
C SER A 83 -13.13 15.73 -13.89
N ASP A 84 -12.62 15.94 -15.12
CA ASP A 84 -13.39 16.44 -16.27
C ASP A 84 -14.12 15.32 -17.04
N GLY A 85 -14.00 14.06 -16.60
CA GLY A 85 -14.60 12.88 -17.21
C GLY A 85 -13.78 12.24 -18.32
N ARG A 86 -12.61 12.79 -18.71
CA ARG A 86 -11.70 12.13 -19.64
C ARG A 86 -11.15 10.83 -19.03
N LEU A 87 -10.96 9.83 -19.89
CA LEU A 87 -10.23 8.62 -19.59
C LEU A 87 -8.93 8.61 -20.38
N VAL A 88 -7.81 8.46 -19.69
CA VAL A 88 -6.47 8.46 -20.26
C VAL A 88 -5.82 7.09 -19.99
N PRO A 89 -5.35 6.37 -21.02
CA PRO A 89 -4.63 5.12 -20.79
C PRO A 89 -3.28 5.41 -20.12
N GLY A 90 -2.80 4.47 -19.32
CA GLY A 90 -1.50 4.58 -18.65
C GLY A 90 -0.71 3.27 -18.67
N ASP A 91 0.60 3.40 -18.51
CA ASP A 91 1.52 2.27 -18.37
C ASP A 91 2.13 2.25 -16.96
N VAL A 92 2.32 1.05 -16.41
CA VAL A 92 3.06 0.89 -15.14
C VAL A 92 4.52 1.26 -15.38
N LEU A 93 5.01 2.27 -14.67
CA LEU A 93 6.44 2.57 -14.64
C LEU A 93 7.16 1.65 -13.69
N GLY A 94 6.62 1.46 -12.48
CA GLY A 94 7.25 0.62 -11.47
C GLY A 94 6.39 0.39 -10.24
N TYR A 95 6.84 -0.56 -9.43
CA TYR A 95 6.24 -0.95 -8.16
C TYR A 95 7.34 -1.32 -7.16
N ASP A 96 7.17 -0.92 -5.90
CA ASP A 96 8.01 -1.37 -4.80
C ASP A 96 7.14 -1.97 -3.69
N GLN A 97 7.36 -3.26 -3.42
CA GLN A 97 6.63 -4.01 -2.40
C GLN A 97 6.84 -3.48 -0.98
N GLU A 98 8.02 -2.92 -0.69
CA GLU A 98 8.35 -2.57 0.69
C GLU A 98 7.82 -1.20 1.10
N SER A 99 7.89 -0.19 0.23
CA SER A 99 7.13 1.05 0.45
C SER A 99 5.64 0.84 0.20
N GLY A 100 5.28 -0.03 -0.75
CA GLY A 100 3.92 -0.22 -1.21
C GLY A 100 3.51 0.76 -2.30
N PHE A 101 4.41 1.59 -2.82
CA PHE A 101 4.10 2.56 -3.89
C PHE A 101 4.11 1.93 -5.29
N GLY A 102 3.25 2.47 -6.16
CA GLY A 102 3.27 2.21 -7.60
C GLY A 102 3.27 3.52 -8.40
N LEU A 103 3.93 3.50 -9.56
CA LEU A 103 3.96 4.62 -10.49
C LEU A 103 3.30 4.24 -11.82
N VAL A 104 2.50 5.15 -12.35
CA VAL A 104 1.84 5.02 -13.65
C VAL A 104 2.21 6.23 -14.51
N GLN A 105 2.63 5.99 -15.74
CA GLN A 105 2.80 7.03 -16.77
C GLN A 105 1.49 7.20 -17.53
N ALA A 106 0.92 8.40 -17.51
CA ALA A 106 -0.17 8.75 -18.42
C ALA A 106 0.33 8.79 -19.88
N LEU A 107 -0.40 8.17 -20.80
CA LEU A 107 -0.07 8.13 -22.24
C LEU A 107 -0.66 9.31 -23.02
N ALA A 108 -1.34 10.23 -22.34
CA ALA A 108 -1.78 11.51 -22.88
C ALA A 108 -1.56 12.61 -21.85
N ARG A 109 -1.51 13.86 -22.32
CA ARG A 109 -1.44 15.02 -21.43
C ARG A 109 -2.69 15.08 -20.56
N LEU A 110 -2.48 15.21 -19.26
CA LEU A 110 -3.56 15.34 -18.29
C LEU A 110 -4.06 16.79 -18.20
N ASP A 111 -3.19 17.78 -18.45
CA ASP A 111 -3.48 19.21 -18.31
C ASP A 111 -3.97 19.58 -16.89
N LEU A 112 -3.46 18.85 -15.89
CA LEU A 112 -3.72 19.03 -14.46
C LEU A 112 -2.45 19.55 -13.76
N PRO A 113 -2.58 20.26 -12.63
CA PRO A 113 -1.42 20.61 -11.83
C PRO A 113 -0.80 19.35 -11.23
N ALA A 114 0.53 19.26 -11.23
CA ALA A 114 1.25 18.26 -10.46
C ALA A 114 1.42 18.78 -9.03
N LEU A 115 1.18 17.93 -8.04
CA LEU A 115 1.40 18.28 -6.64
C LEU A 115 2.86 18.07 -6.25
N GLU A 116 3.37 18.97 -5.42
CA GLU A 116 4.68 18.83 -4.80
C GLU A 116 4.64 17.74 -3.73
N LEU A 117 5.78 17.05 -3.56
CA LEU A 117 5.96 16.10 -2.46
C LEU A 117 6.32 16.91 -1.21
N GLY A 118 5.61 16.64 -0.11
CA GLY A 118 5.87 17.25 1.19
C GLY A 118 6.89 16.48 2.01
N ASP A 119 6.93 16.79 3.31
CA ASP A 119 7.75 16.11 4.31
C ASP A 119 6.83 15.37 5.29
N SER A 120 6.75 14.05 5.15
CA SER A 120 5.88 13.23 6.02
C SER A 120 6.47 13.03 7.42
N SER A 121 7.78 13.17 7.58
CA SER A 121 8.48 13.05 8.86
C SER A 121 8.09 14.17 9.83
N ALA A 122 7.75 15.35 9.30
CA ALA A 122 7.30 16.52 10.05
C ALA A 122 5.82 16.50 10.48
N VAL A 123 5.03 15.52 10.02
CA VAL A 123 3.58 15.44 10.29
C VAL A 123 3.30 15.23 11.78
N ALA A 124 2.54 16.12 12.42
CA ALA A 124 2.17 15.95 13.83
C ALA A 124 0.85 15.18 14.01
N ILE A 125 0.72 14.44 15.13
CA ILE A 125 -0.60 14.00 15.61
C ILE A 125 -1.44 15.24 15.94
N GLY A 126 -2.69 15.26 15.49
CA GLY A 126 -3.59 16.41 15.57
C GLY A 126 -3.51 17.35 14.36
N GLN A 127 -2.64 17.08 13.38
CA GLN A 127 -2.53 17.91 12.18
C GLN A 127 -3.74 17.70 11.27
N ASP A 128 -4.37 18.81 10.87
CA ASP A 128 -5.43 18.83 9.89
C ASP A 128 -4.87 18.58 8.49
N VAL A 129 -5.56 17.71 7.76
CA VAL A 129 -5.14 17.16 6.46
C VAL A 129 -6.37 16.91 5.59
N VAL A 130 -6.16 16.77 4.28
CA VAL A 130 -7.22 16.33 3.36
C VAL A 130 -6.89 14.96 2.82
N THR A 131 -7.78 13.99 3.05
CA THR A 131 -7.75 12.70 2.35
C THR A 131 -8.53 12.86 1.06
N ALA A 132 -7.81 13.04 -0.04
CA ALA A 132 -8.37 13.40 -1.33
C ALA A 132 -8.51 12.19 -2.27
N ALA A 133 -9.70 12.06 -2.84
CA ALA A 133 -10.00 11.08 -3.87
C ALA A 133 -10.40 11.77 -5.18
N ALA A 134 -10.38 11.01 -6.26
CA ALA A 134 -10.81 11.49 -7.57
C ALA A 134 -12.28 11.92 -7.54
N GLY A 135 -12.57 13.13 -8.04
CA GLY A 135 -13.92 13.72 -8.02
C GLY A 135 -14.05 14.96 -7.13
N GLY A 136 -12.94 15.52 -6.64
CA GLY A 136 -12.93 16.82 -5.96
C GLY A 136 -13.50 16.76 -4.55
N ARG A 137 -14.02 17.90 -4.06
CA ARG A 137 -14.51 18.03 -2.67
C ARG A 137 -15.57 17.00 -2.30
N ALA A 138 -16.49 16.68 -3.23
CA ALA A 138 -17.58 15.73 -2.98
C ALA A 138 -17.08 14.30 -2.69
N ARG A 139 -15.85 13.99 -3.08
CA ARG A 139 -15.19 12.69 -2.90
C ARG A 139 -13.96 12.80 -1.99
N SER A 140 -13.77 13.91 -1.29
CA SER A 140 -12.63 14.13 -0.41
C SER A 140 -13.10 14.41 1.01
N ILE A 141 -12.27 14.07 2.00
CA ILE A 141 -12.58 14.23 3.43
C ILE A 141 -11.56 15.16 4.07
N ALA A 142 -12.04 16.15 4.82
CA ALA A 142 -11.23 16.84 5.82
C ALA A 142 -11.03 15.88 7.00
N ALA A 143 -9.77 15.56 7.28
CA ALA A 143 -9.37 14.58 8.27
C ALA A 143 -8.28 15.15 9.19
N GLN A 144 -7.96 14.37 10.21
CA GLN A 144 -6.86 14.67 11.12
C GLN A 144 -5.97 13.45 11.27
N VAL A 145 -4.68 13.69 11.43
CA VAL A 145 -3.72 12.64 11.80
C VAL A 145 -3.95 12.26 13.26
N VAL A 146 -4.38 11.03 13.51
CA VAL A 146 -4.72 10.54 14.85
C VAL A 146 -3.63 9.69 15.49
N ALA A 147 -2.76 9.09 14.68
CA ALA A 147 -1.63 8.30 15.17
C ALA A 147 -0.51 8.23 14.14
N ARG A 148 0.70 7.99 14.64
CA ARG A 148 1.90 7.58 13.88
C ARG A 148 2.54 6.43 14.64
N GLN A 149 2.67 5.28 14.00
CA GLN A 149 3.22 4.08 14.63
C GLN A 149 3.62 3.05 13.59
N GLU A 150 4.41 2.07 14.03
CA GLU A 150 4.74 0.90 13.23
C GLU A 150 3.48 0.16 12.78
N PHE A 151 3.51 -0.35 11.56
CA PHE A 151 2.48 -1.22 11.02
C PHE A 151 3.11 -2.47 10.40
N ALA A 152 2.60 -3.64 10.76
CA ALA A 152 2.91 -4.90 10.10
C ALA A 152 1.64 -5.51 9.52
N GLY A 153 1.66 -5.76 8.20
CA GLY A 153 0.59 -6.41 7.45
C GLY A 153 0.87 -7.88 7.27
N TYR A 154 -0.20 -8.68 7.21
CA TYR A 154 -0.10 -10.14 7.14
C TYR A 154 0.63 -10.68 5.89
N TRP A 155 0.81 -9.85 4.87
CA TRP A 155 1.39 -10.20 3.56
C TRP A 155 2.87 -9.88 3.43
N GLU A 156 3.66 -9.94 4.50
CA GLU A 156 5.06 -9.51 4.53
C GLU A 156 5.20 -8.05 4.06
N TYR A 157 4.67 -7.16 4.91
CA TYR A 157 4.74 -5.72 4.72
C TYR A 157 4.91 -5.06 6.07
N VAL A 158 5.96 -4.24 6.23
CA VAL A 158 6.23 -3.51 7.47
C VAL A 158 6.58 -2.07 7.10
N LEU A 159 5.90 -1.14 7.77
CA LEU A 159 6.24 0.27 7.78
C LEU A 159 6.67 0.63 9.21
N ASP A 160 7.87 1.21 9.35
CA ASP A 160 8.38 1.61 10.67
C ASP A 160 7.51 2.72 11.28
N GLU A 161 6.91 3.57 10.45
CA GLU A 161 6.10 4.70 10.92
C GLU A 161 4.97 5.02 9.93
N ALA A 162 3.89 4.24 9.95
CA ALA A 162 2.69 4.53 9.19
C ALA A 162 1.90 5.70 9.79
N ILE A 163 1.24 6.49 8.94
CA ILE A 163 0.36 7.59 9.35
C ILE A 163 -1.08 7.09 9.39
N PHE A 164 -1.83 7.43 10.43
CA PHE A 164 -3.23 7.08 10.57
C PHE A 164 -4.12 8.31 10.64
N THR A 165 -5.20 8.32 9.88
CA THR A 165 -6.13 9.47 9.81
C THR A 165 -7.56 9.09 10.15
N ALA A 166 -8.27 10.01 10.78
CA ALA A 166 -9.71 9.94 11.03
C ALA A 166 -10.43 11.23 10.60
N PRO A 167 -11.70 11.17 10.16
CA PRO A 167 -12.46 9.94 9.93
C PRO A 167 -11.95 9.17 8.72
N ALA A 168 -12.19 7.85 8.67
CA ALA A 168 -11.80 7.05 7.52
C ALA A 168 -12.57 7.42 6.24
N HIS A 169 -11.82 7.57 5.17
CA HIS A 169 -12.29 7.58 3.80
C HIS A 169 -12.78 6.18 3.39
N PRO A 170 -14.01 6.07 2.84
CA PRO A 170 -14.61 4.78 2.49
C PRO A 170 -13.95 4.11 1.28
N TYR A 171 -13.29 4.89 0.42
CA TYR A 171 -12.56 4.44 -0.77
C TYR A 171 -11.12 4.94 -0.72
N TRP A 172 -10.32 4.39 0.18
CA TRP A 172 -9.01 4.92 0.58
C TRP A 172 -7.86 4.60 -0.38
N GLY A 173 -8.02 3.56 -1.22
CA GLY A 173 -6.92 3.02 -2.01
C GLY A 173 -6.35 4.06 -2.98
N GLY A 174 -5.11 4.48 -2.74
CA GLY A 174 -4.41 5.46 -3.58
C GLY A 174 -4.82 6.92 -3.38
N THR A 175 -5.64 7.25 -2.36
CA THR A 175 -6.01 8.65 -2.08
C THR A 175 -4.77 9.48 -1.70
N ALA A 176 -4.73 10.76 -2.06
CA ALA A 176 -3.69 11.66 -1.58
C ALA A 176 -3.96 12.05 -0.13
N LEU A 177 -2.95 12.00 0.74
CA LEU A 177 -2.96 12.75 1.98
C LEU A 177 -2.32 14.11 1.72
N ILE A 178 -3.12 15.18 1.73
CA ILE A 178 -2.66 16.53 1.40
C ILE A 178 -2.49 17.33 2.70
N GLY A 179 -1.33 17.98 2.81
CA GLY A 179 -0.96 18.81 3.95
C GLY A 179 -1.51 20.24 3.92
N PRO A 180 -1.29 21.00 5.00
CA PRO A 180 -1.69 22.41 5.07
C PRO A 180 -1.06 23.32 3.99
N ALA A 181 0.07 22.90 3.40
CA ALA A 181 0.73 23.62 2.33
C ALA A 181 0.22 23.24 0.92
N GLY A 182 -0.67 22.24 0.81
CA GLY A 182 -1.16 21.72 -0.48
C GLY A 182 -0.24 20.67 -1.11
N ASP A 183 0.77 20.21 -0.37
CA ASP A 183 1.74 19.18 -0.71
C ASP A 183 1.24 17.78 -0.33
N VAL A 184 1.79 16.75 -0.98
CA VAL A 184 1.43 15.35 -0.71
C VAL A 184 2.28 14.83 0.45
N LEU A 185 1.63 14.41 1.53
CA LEU A 185 2.24 13.83 2.73
C LEU A 185 2.19 12.30 2.74
N GLY A 186 1.42 11.68 1.84
CA GLY A 186 1.37 10.23 1.71
C GLY A 186 0.24 9.72 0.82
N ILE A 187 0.15 8.41 0.68
CA ILE A 187 -0.86 7.72 -0.13
C ILE A 187 -1.68 6.75 0.72
N GLY A 188 -3.01 6.84 0.62
CA GLY A 188 -3.93 5.96 1.31
C GLY A 188 -3.79 4.51 0.86
N SER A 189 -3.76 3.59 1.84
CA SER A 189 -3.44 2.18 1.59
C SER A 189 -4.43 1.22 2.21
N LEU A 190 -4.82 1.43 3.47
CA LEU A 190 -5.75 0.53 4.18
C LEU A 190 -6.84 1.31 4.90
N ARG A 191 -7.94 0.61 5.20
CA ARG A 191 -8.92 1.00 6.20
C ARG A 191 -8.93 -0.05 7.29
N LEU A 192 -8.74 0.38 8.53
CA LEU A 192 -8.65 -0.48 9.70
C LEU A 192 -9.75 -0.12 10.70
N GLU A 193 -10.15 -1.09 11.50
CA GLU A 193 -10.99 -0.86 12.67
C GLU A 193 -10.09 -0.49 13.86
N GLN A 194 -10.35 0.65 14.47
CA GLN A 194 -9.70 1.09 15.69
C GLN A 194 -10.55 0.63 16.89
N ALA A 195 -9.98 -0.24 17.73
CA ALA A 195 -10.57 -0.53 19.03
C ALA A 195 -10.44 0.72 19.92
N SER A 196 -11.55 1.37 20.25
CA SER A 196 -11.60 2.43 21.26
C SER A 196 -12.11 1.84 22.58
N ALA A 197 -11.46 2.18 23.69
CA ALA A 197 -11.88 1.77 25.02
C ALA A 197 -13.14 2.52 25.52
N ASP A 198 -13.44 3.70 24.99
CA ASP A 198 -14.44 4.60 25.60
C ASP A 198 -15.48 5.23 24.67
N ASP A 199 -15.45 5.03 23.34
CA ASP A 199 -16.54 5.55 22.48
C ASP A 199 -16.58 4.90 21.09
N GLY A 200 -17.02 3.63 21.02
CA GLY A 200 -17.30 2.91 19.77
C GLY A 200 -16.07 2.56 18.91
N ALA A 201 -16.16 1.46 18.17
CA ALA A 201 -15.14 1.16 17.16
C ALA A 201 -15.18 2.22 16.05
N GLY A 202 -14.12 3.01 15.91
CA GLY A 202 -13.95 3.99 14.83
C GLY A 202 -13.19 3.37 13.67
N GLN A 203 -13.47 3.80 12.43
CA GLN A 203 -12.64 3.41 11.29
C GLN A 203 -11.57 4.47 11.06
N ILE A 204 -10.34 4.02 10.83
CA ILE A 204 -9.19 4.87 10.45
C ILE A 204 -8.65 4.42 9.09
N ASN A 205 -7.97 5.33 8.39
CA ASN A 205 -7.14 4.93 7.26
C ASN A 205 -5.68 4.87 7.67
N MET A 206 -4.97 3.90 7.09
CA MET A 206 -3.51 3.89 7.08
C MET A 206 -3.01 4.52 5.78
N ILE A 207 -2.09 5.46 5.92
CA ILE A 207 -1.44 6.19 4.85
C ILE A 207 0.05 5.79 4.83
N VAL A 208 0.56 5.48 3.65
CA VAL A 208 2.01 5.28 3.42
C VAL A 208 2.68 6.66 3.36
N PRO A 209 3.67 6.95 4.24
CA PRO A 209 4.36 8.24 4.27
C PRO A 209 5.10 8.54 2.96
N ILE A 210 5.03 9.79 2.48
CA ILE A 210 5.61 10.17 1.18
C ILE A 210 7.13 10.07 1.15
N ASP A 211 7.82 10.21 2.28
CA ASP A 211 9.29 10.21 2.33
C ASP A 211 9.89 8.85 1.94
N LEU A 212 9.08 7.78 1.96
CA LEU A 212 9.49 6.47 1.46
C LEU A 212 9.67 6.45 -0.07
N LEU A 213 9.15 7.46 -0.80
CA LEU A 213 9.22 7.53 -2.26
C LEU A 213 10.55 8.11 -2.73
N GLU A 214 11.06 9.17 -2.11
CA GLU A 214 12.25 9.90 -2.58
C GLU A 214 13.45 8.96 -2.85
N PRO A 215 13.82 8.03 -1.95
CA PRO A 215 14.97 7.15 -2.17
C PRO A 215 14.82 6.18 -3.34
N ILE A 216 13.59 5.93 -3.81
CA ILE A 216 13.27 4.94 -4.84
C ILE A 216 12.68 5.54 -6.12
N LEU A 217 12.37 6.83 -6.13
CA LEU A 217 11.63 7.48 -7.22
C LEU A 217 12.35 7.34 -8.56
N ASP A 218 13.63 7.72 -8.62
CA ASP A 218 14.42 7.64 -9.86
C ASP A 218 14.54 6.20 -10.37
N ASP A 219 14.64 5.23 -9.47
CA ASP A 219 14.72 3.82 -9.82
C ASP A 219 13.39 3.29 -10.37
N LEU A 220 12.27 3.65 -9.74
CA LEU A 220 10.94 3.32 -10.25
C LEU A 220 10.68 3.96 -11.62
N LEU A 221 11.15 5.19 -11.85
CA LEU A 221 10.99 5.87 -13.13
C LEU A 221 11.84 5.25 -14.26
N THR A 222 13.03 4.75 -13.95
CA THR A 222 14.02 4.35 -14.97
C THR A 222 14.11 2.85 -15.20
N ILE A 223 13.94 2.04 -14.15
CA ILE A 223 14.09 0.59 -14.21
C ILE A 223 12.88 -0.17 -13.64
N GLY A 224 11.88 0.56 -13.14
CA GLY A 224 10.61 0.03 -12.65
C GLY A 224 10.64 -0.65 -11.29
N ARG A 225 11.78 -0.64 -10.60
CA ARG A 225 11.96 -1.21 -9.25
C ARG A 225 13.17 -0.58 -8.56
N PRO A 226 13.24 -0.54 -7.23
CA PRO A 226 14.42 -0.02 -6.54
C PRO A 226 15.70 -0.83 -6.81
N ARG A 227 16.87 -0.17 -6.86
CA ARG A 227 18.20 -0.79 -6.99
C ARG A 227 18.73 -1.32 -5.66
N ARG A 228 17.98 -2.24 -5.05
CA ARG A 228 18.44 -2.98 -3.87
C ARG A 228 18.24 -4.48 -4.05
N PRO A 229 19.05 -5.31 -3.37
CA PRO A 229 18.85 -6.76 -3.41
C PRO A 229 17.45 -7.12 -2.88
N PRO A 230 16.75 -8.09 -3.50
CA PRO A 230 15.45 -8.54 -3.02
C PRO A 230 15.55 -9.17 -1.63
N ARG A 231 14.58 -8.85 -0.77
CA ARG A 231 14.43 -9.48 0.55
C ARG A 231 14.10 -10.98 0.41
N PRO A 232 14.49 -11.80 1.41
CA PRO A 232 14.12 -13.20 1.46
C PRO A 232 12.63 -13.35 1.71
N TRP A 233 11.89 -13.73 0.69
CA TRP A 233 10.45 -13.98 0.78
C TRP A 233 10.17 -15.46 1.02
N LEU A 234 9.28 -15.75 1.98
CA LEU A 234 8.90 -17.12 2.34
C LEU A 234 7.60 -17.58 1.67
N GLY A 235 6.79 -16.69 1.12
CA GLY A 235 5.49 -17.06 0.54
C GLY A 235 4.48 -17.55 1.57
N LEU A 236 4.35 -16.79 2.66
CA LEU A 236 3.38 -17.04 3.72
C LEU A 236 2.62 -15.77 4.07
N TYR A 237 1.45 -15.96 4.66
CA TYR A 237 0.62 -14.94 5.28
C TYR A 237 0.58 -15.22 6.79
N ALA A 238 0.93 -14.26 7.62
CA ALA A 238 1.02 -14.44 9.07
C ALA A 238 0.31 -13.32 9.84
N VAL A 239 -0.24 -13.63 10.99
CA VAL A 239 -0.98 -12.68 11.84
C VAL A 239 -0.51 -12.80 13.28
N ASP A 240 -0.61 -11.71 14.04
CA ASP A 240 -0.41 -11.74 15.48
C ASP A 240 -1.68 -12.22 16.19
N VAL A 241 -1.55 -13.24 17.04
CA VAL A 241 -2.61 -13.77 17.91
C VAL A 241 -1.99 -14.03 19.28
N ASP A 242 -2.47 -13.34 20.32
CA ASP A 242 -2.03 -13.51 21.71
C ASP A 242 -0.50 -13.57 21.86
N ASP A 243 0.20 -12.53 21.38
CA ASP A 243 1.68 -12.41 21.40
C ASP A 243 2.41 -13.55 20.64
N SER A 244 1.74 -14.17 19.67
CA SER A 244 2.31 -15.22 18.83
C SER A 244 2.09 -14.94 17.34
N VAL A 245 3.10 -15.24 16.53
CA VAL A 245 3.01 -15.15 15.06
C VAL A 245 2.44 -16.45 14.50
N VAL A 246 1.22 -16.40 13.99
CA VAL A 246 0.51 -17.57 13.45
C VAL A 246 0.43 -17.51 11.93
N ILE A 247 0.76 -18.61 11.26
CA ILE A 247 0.61 -18.74 9.81
C ILE A 247 -0.88 -18.83 9.47
N ALA A 248 -1.43 -17.79 8.85
CA ALA A 248 -2.82 -17.73 8.41
C ALA A 248 -3.02 -18.40 7.04
N GLY A 249 -1.99 -18.41 6.20
CA GLY A 249 -2.06 -18.97 4.86
C GLY A 249 -0.71 -19.02 4.18
N LEU A 250 -0.67 -19.63 3.01
CA LEU A 250 0.54 -19.79 2.21
C LEU A 250 0.25 -19.32 0.79
N ALA A 251 1.26 -18.76 0.14
CA ALA A 251 1.19 -18.51 -1.28
C ALA A 251 1.29 -19.83 -2.04
N ASP A 252 0.42 -20.00 -3.04
CA ASP A 252 0.43 -21.17 -3.91
C ASP A 252 1.78 -21.35 -4.58
N ASN A 253 2.32 -22.57 -4.50
CA ASN A 253 3.67 -22.90 -4.95
C ASN A 253 4.74 -21.99 -4.32
N GLY A 254 4.50 -21.45 -3.13
CA GLY A 254 5.43 -20.61 -2.39
C GLY A 254 6.55 -21.42 -1.73
N PRO A 255 7.65 -20.76 -1.30
CA PRO A 255 8.73 -21.44 -0.58
C PRO A 255 8.29 -22.18 0.69
N ALA A 256 7.43 -21.56 1.50
CA ALA A 256 6.93 -22.12 2.75
C ALA A 256 6.05 -23.36 2.51
N GLU A 257 5.14 -23.31 1.55
CA GLU A 257 4.31 -24.46 1.16
C GLU A 257 5.19 -25.63 0.70
N ARG A 258 6.17 -25.39 -0.17
CA ARG A 258 7.11 -26.44 -0.62
C ARG A 258 7.95 -27.03 0.50
N ALA A 259 8.20 -26.27 1.55
CA ALA A 259 8.94 -26.72 2.73
C ALA A 259 8.05 -27.48 3.74
N GLY A 260 6.73 -27.56 3.49
CA GLY A 260 5.78 -28.28 4.33
C GLY A 260 5.29 -27.50 5.56
N LEU A 261 5.38 -26.16 5.54
CA LEU A 261 4.62 -25.34 6.48
C LEU A 261 3.12 -25.52 6.21
N LEU A 262 2.32 -25.33 7.25
CA LEU A 262 0.86 -25.43 7.19
C LEU A 262 0.25 -24.17 7.82
N ALA A 263 -0.98 -23.85 7.42
CA ALA A 263 -1.78 -22.89 8.16
C ALA A 263 -1.99 -23.38 9.61
N SER A 264 -2.07 -22.44 10.55
CA SER A 264 -2.10 -22.66 12.00
C SER A 264 -0.76 -23.07 12.65
N ASP A 265 0.33 -23.20 11.88
CA ASP A 265 1.66 -23.27 12.49
C ASP A 265 1.95 -21.97 13.26
N ILE A 266 2.48 -22.09 14.47
CA ILE A 266 2.91 -20.93 15.27
C ILE A 266 4.42 -20.80 15.15
N VAL A 267 4.90 -19.64 14.70
CA VAL A 267 6.33 -19.36 14.60
C VAL A 267 6.85 -18.95 15.98
N LEU A 268 7.83 -19.71 16.50
CA LEU A 268 8.46 -19.45 17.78
C LEU A 268 9.80 -18.75 17.64
N ALA A 269 10.57 -19.08 16.59
CA ALA A 269 11.89 -18.51 16.38
C ALA A 269 12.33 -18.53 14.91
N VAL A 270 13.22 -17.61 14.56
CA VAL A 270 13.91 -17.54 13.26
C VAL A 270 15.42 -17.57 13.52
N ALA A 271 16.09 -18.58 12.95
CA ALA A 271 17.50 -18.86 13.17
C ALA A 271 17.89 -18.88 14.66
N GLY A 272 17.07 -19.56 15.48
CA GLY A 272 17.28 -19.73 16.91
C GLY A 272 17.00 -18.51 17.79
N ALA A 273 16.58 -17.37 17.22
CA ALA A 273 16.13 -16.22 18.01
C ALA A 273 14.61 -16.16 18.03
N ALA A 274 14.04 -15.96 19.23
CA ALA A 274 12.61 -15.85 19.44
C ALA A 274 12.01 -14.68 18.63
N VAL A 275 10.73 -14.81 18.29
CA VAL A 275 9.93 -13.76 17.66
C VAL A 275 8.67 -13.56 18.48
N ASP A 276 8.38 -12.30 18.81
CA ASP A 276 7.28 -11.94 19.71
C ASP A 276 6.13 -11.24 18.95
N ASP A 277 6.41 -10.72 17.75
CA ASP A 277 5.44 -10.02 16.90
C ASP A 277 5.76 -10.21 15.41
N LEU A 278 4.79 -9.88 14.56
CA LEU A 278 4.85 -10.04 13.12
C LEU A 278 5.98 -9.21 12.48
N ALA A 279 6.21 -7.99 12.97
CA ALA A 279 7.24 -7.10 12.44
C ALA A 279 8.65 -7.64 12.73
N GLY A 280 8.89 -8.05 13.97
CA GLY A 280 10.10 -8.70 14.45
C GLY A 280 10.37 -10.01 13.73
N PHE A 281 9.33 -10.81 13.48
CA PHE A 281 9.43 -12.00 12.63
C PHE A 281 9.97 -11.66 11.23
N PHE A 282 9.34 -10.74 10.52
CA PHE A 282 9.77 -10.38 9.17
C PHE A 282 11.18 -9.77 9.16
N ARG A 283 11.50 -8.84 10.06
CA ARG A 283 12.83 -8.25 10.19
C ARG A 283 13.90 -9.30 10.46
N ARG A 284 13.59 -10.29 11.29
CA ARG A 284 14.52 -11.39 11.58
C ARG A 284 14.77 -12.24 10.35
N VAL A 285 13.75 -12.54 9.55
CA VAL A 285 13.91 -13.21 8.25
C VAL A 285 14.78 -12.38 7.30
N TRP A 286 14.52 -11.08 7.16
CA TRP A 286 15.28 -10.18 6.29
C TRP A 286 16.74 -10.01 6.72
N SER A 287 17.03 -10.13 8.03
CA SER A 287 18.40 -10.02 8.56
C SER A 287 19.33 -11.16 8.15
N LEU A 288 18.79 -12.26 7.60
CA LEU A 288 19.58 -13.43 7.20
C LEU A 288 20.29 -13.26 5.85
N GLY A 289 19.94 -12.22 5.08
CA GLY A 289 20.58 -11.89 3.81
C GLY A 289 19.57 -11.54 2.73
N THR A 290 19.90 -11.86 1.48
CA THR A 290 19.05 -11.59 0.31
C THR A 290 18.19 -12.81 -0.05
N ALA A 291 17.26 -12.66 -0.98
CA ALA A 291 16.53 -13.78 -1.56
C ALA A 291 17.45 -14.96 -1.93
N GLY A 292 17.00 -16.18 -1.62
CA GLY A 292 17.75 -17.42 -1.85
C GLY A 292 18.44 -17.99 -0.60
N VAL A 293 18.53 -17.22 0.50
CA VAL A 293 19.09 -17.73 1.76
C VAL A 293 18.18 -18.78 2.41
N ARG A 294 18.80 -19.64 3.21
CA ARG A 294 18.12 -20.61 4.07
C ARG A 294 17.59 -19.91 5.32
N VAL A 295 16.32 -20.13 5.64
CA VAL A 295 15.63 -19.56 6.79
C VAL A 295 15.18 -20.70 7.71
N PRO A 296 15.93 -21.00 8.78
CA PRO A 296 15.52 -21.96 9.79
C PRO A 296 14.40 -21.35 10.64
N LEU A 297 13.26 -22.01 10.70
CA LEU A 297 12.14 -21.68 11.57
C LEU A 297 11.99 -22.75 12.64
N THR A 298 11.79 -22.33 13.89
CA THR A 298 11.25 -23.18 14.94
C THR A 298 9.76 -22.88 15.03
N ILE A 299 8.92 -23.90 14.85
CA ILE A 299 7.47 -23.78 14.87
C ILE A 299 6.86 -24.69 15.93
N SER A 300 5.66 -24.35 16.41
CA SER A 300 4.77 -25.25 17.14
C SER A 300 3.63 -25.66 16.22
N ARG A 301 3.45 -26.97 16.04
CA ARG A 301 2.35 -27.58 15.29
C ARG A 301 1.64 -28.56 16.19
N GLU A 302 0.36 -28.29 16.48
CA GLU A 302 -0.45 -29.14 17.38
C GLU A 302 0.22 -29.40 18.74
N GLY A 303 0.95 -28.39 19.25
CA GLY A 303 1.70 -28.47 20.52
C GLY A 303 3.07 -29.15 20.43
N SER A 304 3.45 -29.68 19.26
CA SER A 304 4.77 -30.26 19.02
C SER A 304 5.72 -29.25 18.39
N VAL A 305 6.88 -29.03 19.00
CA VAL A 305 7.91 -28.14 18.47
C VAL A 305 8.72 -28.86 17.40
N THR A 306 8.84 -28.23 16.22
CA THR A 306 9.59 -28.76 15.07
C THR A 306 10.44 -27.66 14.44
N GLU A 307 11.60 -28.03 13.89
CA GLU A 307 12.39 -27.13 13.06
C GLU A 307 12.17 -27.42 11.58
N ILE A 308 11.93 -26.37 10.79
CA ILE A 308 11.81 -26.44 9.33
C ILE A 308 12.75 -25.42 8.73
N THR A 309 13.53 -25.80 7.72
CA THR A 309 14.33 -24.83 6.96
C THR A 309 13.69 -24.55 5.61
N ILE A 310 13.39 -23.28 5.34
CA ILE A 310 12.82 -22.81 4.08
C ILE A 310 13.94 -22.19 3.25
N ASN A 311 14.02 -22.50 1.95
CA ASN A 311 14.85 -21.73 1.03
C ASN A 311 14.03 -20.54 0.53
N SER A 312 14.35 -19.33 0.98
CA SER A 312 13.64 -18.11 0.55
C SER A 312 13.78 -17.87 -0.96
N ALA A 313 12.88 -17.05 -1.51
CA ALA A 313 12.92 -16.67 -2.92
C ALA A 313 12.81 -15.15 -3.09
N ASP A 314 13.01 -14.67 -4.31
CA ASP A 314 12.69 -13.30 -4.69
C ASP A 314 11.20 -13.25 -5.05
N ARG A 315 10.40 -12.50 -4.31
CA ARG A 315 8.96 -12.35 -4.55
C ARG A 315 8.67 -11.92 -5.99
N ASN A 316 9.52 -11.09 -6.59
CA ASN A 316 9.28 -10.55 -7.93
C ASN A 316 9.35 -11.63 -9.02
N THR A 317 10.00 -12.77 -8.78
CA THR A 317 10.05 -13.86 -9.77
C THR A 317 8.72 -14.61 -9.92
N PHE A 318 7.78 -14.37 -9.00
CA PHE A 318 6.43 -14.95 -9.03
C PHE A 318 5.44 -14.05 -9.75
N LEU A 319 5.72 -12.74 -9.82
CA LEU A 319 4.86 -11.77 -10.47
C LEU A 319 4.99 -11.84 -11.99
N LYS A 320 3.88 -11.64 -12.69
CA LYS A 320 3.89 -11.38 -14.12
C LYS A 320 4.56 -10.04 -14.41
N ALA A 321 5.58 -10.08 -15.26
CA ALA A 321 6.20 -8.88 -15.77
C ALA A 321 5.22 -8.08 -16.65
N PRO A 322 5.29 -6.73 -16.65
CA PRO A 322 4.54 -5.91 -17.59
C PRO A 322 4.84 -6.33 -19.04
N ARG A 323 3.78 -6.50 -19.84
CA ARG A 323 3.94 -6.72 -21.29
C ARG A 323 4.17 -5.38 -21.95
N VAL A 324 5.42 -5.08 -22.30
CA VAL A 324 5.74 -3.92 -23.14
C VAL A 324 5.32 -4.27 -24.58
N HIS A 325 4.35 -3.55 -25.12
CA HIS A 325 3.94 -3.64 -26.53
C HIS A 325 4.75 -2.71 -27.42
#